data_AF-V7HLQ4-F1
#
_entry.id   AF-V7HLQ4-F1
#
_cell.length_a   1.000
_cell.length_b   1.000
_cell.length_c   1.000
_cell.angle_alpha   90.00
_cell.angle_beta   90.00
_cell.angle_gamma   90.00
#
_symmetry.space_group_name_H-M   'P 1'
#
loop_
_entity.id
_entity.type
_entity.pdbx_description
1 polymer ?
#
loop_
_entity_poly.entity_id
_entity_poly.type
_entity_poly.pdbx_seq_one_letter_code
_entity_poly.pdbx_strand_id
1 'polypeptide(L)'
;MSSTWDELKSIVGKLSGGVDKFPGLTWREGVGLRIDWADERPWLLVEPRIVFSGLSEDNRFGATDFARERTVKRYNGSLNALVGFWAARLAKGGTQQRALGIGAGVEAIFQLSDATAFSRRIGP
;
A
#
# COMPACT_ATOMS: atom_id res chain seq x y z
N MET A 1 3.57 14.07 20.76
CA MET A 1 2.91 12.88 20.18
C MET A 1 2.99 13.01 18.68
N SER A 2 3.92 12.28 18.04
CA SER A 2 3.98 12.20 16.57
C SER A 2 2.70 11.53 16.09
N SER A 3 1.96 12.17 15.18
CA SER A 3 0.79 11.52 14.57
C SER A 3 1.31 10.30 13.82
N THR A 4 0.55 9.20 13.81
CA THR A 4 0.90 7.93 13.15
C THR A 4 1.32 8.10 11.68
N TRP A 5 1.02 9.25 11.07
CA TRP A 5 1.25 9.56 9.67
C TRP A 5 2.38 10.56 9.42
N ASP A 6 3.04 11.08 10.46
CA ASP A 6 4.10 12.09 10.33
C ASP A 6 5.33 11.52 9.60
N GLU A 7 5.64 10.24 9.85
CA GLU A 7 6.69 9.50 9.13
C GLU A 7 6.35 9.33 7.65
N LEU A 8 5.12 8.92 7.33
CA LEU A 8 4.69 8.83 5.93
C LEU A 8 4.73 10.21 5.26
N LYS A 9 4.33 11.26 5.98
CA LYS A 9 4.34 12.64 5.48
C LYS A 9 5.75 13.15 5.24
N SER A 10 6.75 12.74 6.03
CA SER A 10 8.15 13.11 5.78
C SER A 10 8.71 12.44 4.52
N ILE A 11 8.21 11.24 4.18
CA ILE A 11 8.63 10.50 2.99
C ILE A 11 7.99 11.06 1.71
N VAL A 12 6.69 11.43 1.74
CA VAL A 12 5.94 11.82 0.51
C VAL A 12 5.48 13.28 0.45
N GLY A 13 5.70 14.05 1.51
CA GLY A 13 5.30 15.46 1.66
C GLY A 13 3.80 15.68 1.88
N LYS A 14 2.94 15.12 1.02
CA LYS A 14 1.47 15.20 1.12
C LYS A 14 0.86 13.81 1.15
N LEU A 15 -0.10 13.62 2.06
CA LEU A 15 -0.80 12.34 2.26
C LEU A 15 -2.09 12.20 1.44
N SER A 16 -2.66 13.32 1.00
CA SER A 16 -3.91 13.37 0.25
C SER A 16 -4.10 14.73 -0.43
N GLY A 17 -5.07 14.80 -1.34
CA GLY A 17 -5.46 16.05 -2.03
C GLY A 17 -6.48 15.83 -3.13
N GLY A 18 -6.80 16.91 -3.84
CA GLY A 18 -7.52 16.84 -5.12
C GLY A 18 -6.58 16.50 -6.28
N VAL A 19 -7.15 16.01 -7.37
CA VAL A 19 -6.46 15.89 -8.66
C VAL A 19 -6.79 17.13 -9.49
N ASP A 20 -5.77 17.90 -9.88
CA ASP A 20 -5.95 19.15 -10.61
C ASP A 20 -6.75 18.91 -11.91
N LYS A 21 -7.63 19.86 -12.24
CA LYS A 21 -8.51 19.81 -13.44
C LYS A 21 -9.61 18.74 -13.39
N PHE A 22 -9.72 17.95 -12.33
CA PHE A 22 -10.79 16.96 -12.14
C PHE A 22 -11.55 17.21 -10.84
N PRO A 23 -12.53 18.13 -10.84
CA PRO A 23 -13.37 18.39 -9.66
C PRO A 23 -14.03 17.11 -9.16
N GLY A 24 -14.03 16.90 -7.84
CA GLY A 24 -14.58 15.69 -7.20
C GLY A 24 -13.66 14.47 -7.22
N LEU A 25 -12.57 14.47 -7.99
CA LEU A 25 -11.54 13.44 -7.93
C LEU A 25 -10.52 13.78 -6.83
N THR A 26 -10.44 12.92 -5.84
CA THR A 26 -9.50 13.05 -4.73
C THR A 26 -8.58 11.84 -4.65
N TRP A 27 -7.42 12.02 -4.02
CA TRP A 27 -6.43 10.98 -3.85
C TRP A 27 -5.90 10.97 -2.42
N ARG A 28 -5.40 9.81 -2.01
CA ARG A 28 -4.65 9.62 -0.76
C ARG A 28 -3.55 8.58 -0.94
N GLU A 29 -2.55 8.65 -0.08
CA GLU A 29 -1.60 7.56 0.09
C GLU A 29 -2.31 6.32 0.61
N GLY A 30 -1.92 5.18 0.10
CA GLY A 30 -2.40 3.90 0.55
C GLY A 30 -1.51 2.78 0.08
N VAL A 31 -2.03 1.58 0.23
CA VAL A 31 -1.29 0.36 -0.05
C VAL A 31 -2.25 -0.67 -0.64
N GLY A 32 -1.80 -1.26 -1.75
CA GLY A 32 -2.42 -2.43 -2.35
C GLY A 32 -1.89 -3.69 -1.69
N LEU A 33 -2.76 -4.66 -1.48
CA LEU A 33 -2.42 -5.98 -1.01
C LEU A 33 -2.74 -6.98 -2.11
N ARG A 34 -1.77 -7.79 -2.51
CA ARG A 34 -1.94 -8.81 -3.54
C ARG A 34 -1.40 -10.13 -3.04
N ILE A 35 -2.18 -11.19 -3.22
CA ILE A 35 -1.66 -12.55 -3.04
C ILE A 35 -1.15 -13.01 -4.41
N ASP A 36 0.09 -13.48 -4.45
CA ASP A 36 0.73 -14.03 -5.63
C ASP A 36 1.24 -15.45 -5.34
N TRP A 37 1.34 -16.28 -6.37
CA TRP A 37 1.89 -17.63 -6.23
C TRP A 37 3.31 -17.67 -6.78
N ALA A 38 4.28 -17.95 -5.92
CA ALA A 38 5.69 -18.02 -6.28
C ALA A 38 6.42 -19.05 -5.41
N ASP A 39 7.39 -19.76 -5.98
CA ASP A 39 8.15 -20.80 -5.27
C ASP A 39 7.24 -21.83 -4.57
N GLU A 40 6.24 -22.31 -5.31
CA GLU A 40 5.22 -23.28 -4.87
C GLU A 40 4.39 -22.86 -3.65
N ARG A 41 4.35 -21.55 -3.34
CA ARG A 41 3.69 -21.03 -2.14
C ARG A 41 2.96 -19.71 -2.42
N PRO A 42 1.91 -19.40 -1.64
CA PRO A 42 1.28 -18.09 -1.70
C PRO A 42 2.09 -17.05 -0.91
N TRP A 43 2.29 -15.91 -1.54
CA TRP A 43 2.97 -14.73 -1.02
C TRP A 43 2.00 -13.57 -0.97
N LEU A 44 1.97 -12.83 0.15
CA LEU A 44 1.26 -11.56 0.21
C LEU A 44 2.26 -10.41 0.00
N LEU A 45 1.99 -9.61 -1.03
CA LEU A 45 2.77 -8.47 -1.48
C LEU A 45 2.09 -7.18 -1.05
N VAL A 46 2.93 -6.25 -0.59
CA VAL A 46 2.53 -4.90 -0.19
C VAL A 46 3.01 -3.91 -1.25
N GLU A 47 2.09 -3.22 -1.90
CA GLU A 47 2.39 -2.28 -2.97
C GLU A 47 1.95 -0.86 -2.59
N PRO A 48 2.88 0.05 -2.25
CA PRO A 48 2.55 1.45 -2.00
C PRO A 48 1.93 2.08 -3.24
N ARG A 49 0.70 2.59 -3.12
CA ARG A 49 -0.06 3.13 -4.26
C ARG A 49 -0.89 4.34 -3.89
N ILE A 50 -1.31 5.07 -4.91
CA ILE A 50 -2.33 6.11 -4.75
C ILE A 50 -3.71 5.47 -4.79
N VAL A 51 -4.54 5.82 -3.81
CA VAL A 51 -5.95 5.43 -3.72
C VAL A 51 -6.79 6.64 -4.09
N PHE A 52 -7.64 6.50 -5.11
CA PHE A 52 -8.53 7.55 -5.56
C PHE A 52 -9.94 7.38 -5.00
N SER A 53 -10.68 8.48 -4.91
CA SER A 53 -12.10 8.51 -4.59
C SER A 53 -12.79 9.50 -5.52
N GLY A 54 -14.01 9.17 -5.99
CA GLY A 54 -14.69 9.92 -7.04
C GLY A 54 -14.25 9.54 -8.46
N LEU A 55 -13.75 8.32 -8.66
CA LEU A 55 -13.42 7.81 -10.00
C LEU A 55 -14.69 7.66 -10.86
N SER A 56 -14.60 8.10 -12.10
CA SER A 56 -15.59 7.92 -13.17
C SER A 56 -14.85 7.63 -14.47
N GLU A 57 -15.57 7.19 -15.51
CA GLU A 57 -14.96 6.98 -16.84
C GLU A 57 -14.33 8.28 -17.37
N ASP A 58 -15.00 9.41 -17.18
CA ASP A 58 -14.55 10.72 -17.67
C ASP A 58 -13.24 11.21 -17.02
N ASN A 59 -12.95 10.80 -15.78
CA ASN A 59 -11.76 11.26 -15.04
C ASN A 59 -10.67 10.18 -14.88
N ARG A 60 -10.89 8.98 -15.44
CA ARG A 60 -9.97 7.83 -15.33
C ARG A 60 -8.59 8.10 -15.93
N PHE A 61 -8.54 8.83 -17.04
CA PHE A 61 -7.28 9.25 -17.64
C PHE A 61 -6.50 10.18 -16.70
N GLY A 62 -7.18 11.16 -16.09
CA GLY A 62 -6.60 12.06 -15.10
C GLY A 62 -6.02 11.34 -13.88
N ALA A 63 -6.77 10.38 -13.34
CA ALA A 63 -6.28 9.54 -12.25
C ALA A 63 -5.04 8.71 -12.64
N THR A 64 -5.03 8.15 -13.84
CA THR A 64 -3.93 7.32 -14.35
C THR A 64 -2.66 8.14 -14.54
N ASP A 65 -2.76 9.31 -15.16
CA ASP A 65 -1.62 10.20 -15.37
C ASP A 65 -1.08 10.75 -14.04
N PHE A 66 -1.97 11.17 -13.14
CA PHE A 66 -1.62 11.59 -11.78
C PHE A 66 -0.88 10.49 -10.99
N ALA A 67 -1.37 9.25 -11.07
CA ALA A 67 -0.72 8.11 -10.44
C ALA A 67 0.67 7.86 -11.05
N ARG A 68 0.79 7.91 -12.38
CA ARG A 68 2.05 7.69 -13.09
C ARG A 68 3.11 8.72 -12.70
N GLU A 69 2.78 10.01 -12.69
CA GLU A 69 3.71 11.06 -12.28
C GLU A 69 4.25 10.85 -10.87
N ARG A 70 3.37 10.45 -9.93
CA ARG A 70 3.76 10.16 -8.56
C ARG A 70 4.60 8.90 -8.44
N THR A 71 4.26 7.84 -9.18
CA THR A 71 5.03 6.60 -9.19
C THR A 71 6.43 6.83 -9.73
N VAL A 72 6.59 7.58 -10.82
CA VAL A 72 7.91 7.95 -11.36
C VAL A 72 8.74 8.73 -10.33
N LYS A 73 8.13 9.70 -9.63
CA LYS A 73 8.82 10.45 -8.57
C LYS A 73 9.21 9.57 -7.37
N ARG A 74 8.46 8.50 -7.07
CA ARG A 74 8.75 7.56 -5.97
C ARG A 74 9.85 6.57 -6.26
N TYR A 75 10.01 6.20 -7.54
CA TYR A 75 10.92 5.12 -7.95
C TYR A 75 12.40 5.43 -7.63
N ASN A 76 12.76 6.70 -7.43
CA ASN A 76 14.14 7.13 -7.18
C ASN A 76 14.42 7.53 -5.71
N GLY A 77 14.25 6.59 -4.78
CA GLY A 77 14.77 6.68 -3.40
C GLY A 77 13.71 6.51 -2.32
N SER A 78 12.49 7.01 -2.53
CA SER A 78 11.41 6.94 -1.53
C SER A 78 10.71 5.59 -1.47
N LEU A 79 10.82 4.76 -2.53
CA LEU A 79 10.11 3.48 -2.61
C LEU A 79 10.46 2.53 -1.46
N ASN A 80 11.75 2.40 -1.12
CA ASN A 80 12.19 1.54 -0.01
C ASN A 80 11.66 2.04 1.34
N ALA A 81 11.68 3.36 1.56
CA ALA A 81 11.13 3.97 2.78
C ALA A 81 9.61 3.78 2.86
N LEU A 82 8.90 3.91 1.74
CA LEU A 82 7.46 3.64 1.65
C LEU A 82 7.12 2.18 1.96
N VAL A 83 7.85 1.26 1.33
CA VAL A 83 7.73 -0.18 1.59
C VAL A 83 7.97 -0.49 3.07
N GLY A 84 9.06 0.04 3.65
CA GLY A 84 9.39 -0.13 5.06
C GLY A 84 8.31 0.41 5.99
N PHE A 85 7.80 1.62 5.74
CA PHE A 85 6.71 2.22 6.52
C PHE A 85 5.46 1.33 6.51
N TRP A 86 5.00 0.90 5.33
CA TRP A 86 3.81 0.06 5.22
C TRP A 86 4.03 -1.33 5.77
N ALA A 87 5.20 -1.93 5.55
CA ALA A 87 5.56 -3.23 6.11
C ALA A 87 5.57 -3.17 7.64
N ALA A 88 6.24 -2.19 8.26
CA ALA A 88 6.23 -2.03 9.71
C ALA A 88 4.81 -1.87 10.27
N ARG A 89 3.96 -1.10 9.58
CA ARG A 89 2.59 -0.82 10.02
C ARG A 89 1.65 -2.03 9.90
N LEU A 90 1.80 -2.81 8.82
CA LEU A 90 0.97 -3.98 8.54
C LEU A 90 1.49 -5.25 9.23
N ALA A 91 2.81 -5.42 9.33
CA ALA A 91 3.48 -6.57 9.92
C ALA A 91 3.59 -6.50 11.45
N LYS A 92 3.51 -5.30 12.05
CA LYS A 92 3.85 -5.04 13.45
C LYS A 92 5.14 -5.77 13.88
N GLY A 93 6.22 -5.62 13.09
CA GLY A 93 7.51 -6.24 13.38
C GLY A 93 7.57 -7.78 13.22
N GLY A 94 6.91 -8.33 12.18
CA GLY A 94 7.01 -9.75 11.85
C GLY A 94 6.11 -10.69 12.66
N THR A 95 5.12 -10.15 13.36
CA THR A 95 4.09 -10.95 14.03
C THR A 95 3.12 -11.55 13.01
N GLN A 96 2.76 -12.83 13.18
CA GLN A 96 1.83 -13.53 12.31
C GLN A 96 0.49 -12.79 12.25
N GLN A 97 0.05 -12.38 11.06
CA GLN A 97 -1.23 -11.71 10.86
C GLN A 97 -2.24 -12.73 10.32
N ARG A 98 -3.26 -13.04 11.14
CA ARG A 98 -4.44 -13.81 10.73
C ARG A 98 -5.37 -12.91 9.93
N ALA A 99 -5.50 -13.20 8.65
CA ALA A 99 -6.55 -12.68 7.77
C ALA A 99 -6.91 -11.18 7.94
N LEU A 100 -5.98 -10.28 8.29
CA LEU A 100 -6.22 -8.83 8.48
C LEU A 100 -7.53 -8.46 9.25
N GLY A 101 -8.04 -9.36 10.08
CA GLY A 101 -9.30 -9.18 10.82
C GLY A 101 -10.63 -9.39 10.05
N ILE A 102 -10.67 -10.04 8.88
CA ILE A 102 -11.95 -10.25 8.13
C ILE A 102 -12.84 -11.40 8.63
N GLY A 103 -12.41 -12.20 9.63
CA GLY A 103 -13.29 -13.07 10.44
C GLY A 103 -14.13 -14.13 9.69
N ALA A 104 -13.75 -14.53 8.48
CA ALA A 104 -14.57 -15.37 7.60
C ALA A 104 -14.13 -16.85 7.57
N GLY A 105 -14.09 -17.52 8.72
CA GLY A 105 -14.17 -18.99 8.87
C GLY A 105 -13.02 -19.88 8.35
N VAL A 106 -12.21 -19.43 7.39
CA VAL A 106 -11.00 -20.11 6.88
C VAL A 106 -9.90 -19.06 6.79
N GLU A 107 -9.04 -18.99 7.81
CA GLU A 107 -8.05 -17.92 7.94
C GLU A 107 -6.69 -18.32 7.34
N ALA A 108 -6.28 -17.64 6.27
CA ALA A 108 -4.88 -17.69 5.84
C ALA A 108 -4.00 -16.87 6.80
N ILE A 109 -2.92 -17.48 7.30
CA ILE A 109 -1.93 -16.85 8.18
C ILE A 109 -0.70 -16.46 7.36
N PHE A 110 -0.41 -15.15 7.31
CA PHE A 110 0.77 -14.61 6.64
C PHE A 110 1.73 -14.00 7.67
N GLN A 111 3.03 -14.25 7.52
CA GLN A 111 4.07 -13.53 8.27
C GLN A 111 4.77 -12.55 7.34
N LEU A 112 4.62 -11.26 7.63
CA LEU A 112 5.14 -10.18 6.80
C LEU A 112 6.56 -9.80 7.21
N SER A 113 7.48 -9.90 6.25
CA SER A 113 8.88 -9.51 6.43
C SER A 113 8.98 -8.00 6.54
N ASP A 114 9.79 -7.54 7.49
CA ASP A 114 10.14 -6.14 7.73
C ASP A 114 11.09 -5.57 6.65
N ALA A 115 11.84 -6.43 5.98
CA ALA A 115 12.88 -6.02 5.04
C ALA A 115 12.39 -5.86 3.58
N THR A 116 11.33 -6.57 3.15
CA THR A 116 11.04 -6.70 1.71
C THR A 116 9.59 -6.50 1.28
N ALA A 117 8.64 -6.16 2.16
CA ALA A 117 7.19 -6.12 1.84
C ALA A 117 6.59 -7.45 1.34
N PHE A 118 7.37 -8.54 1.40
CA PHE A 118 6.91 -9.88 1.07
C PHE A 118 6.58 -10.64 2.35
N SER A 119 5.49 -11.39 2.30
CA SER A 119 5.05 -12.22 3.41
C SER A 119 4.73 -13.62 2.95
N ARG A 120 5.20 -14.63 3.69
CA ARG A 120 4.94 -16.04 3.38
C ARG A 120 3.80 -16.59 4.22
N ARG A 121 3.06 -17.56 3.69
CA ARG A 121 2.06 -18.32 4.44
C ARG A 121 2.71 -19.33 5.41
N ILE A 122 2.15 -19.49 6.61
CA ILE A 122 2.72 -20.36 7.68
C ILE A 122 1.86 -21.60 8.02
N GLY A 123 0.74 -21.85 7.35
CA GLY A 123 -0.07 -23.05 7.60
C GLY A 123 -0.79 -23.59 6.36
N PRO A 124 -1.29 -24.83 6.39
CA PRO A 124 -2.20 -25.38 5.38
C PRO A 124 -3.54 -24.66 5.33
#